data_AF-A0A9X1FNE8-F1
#
_entry.id   AF-A0A9X1FNE8-F1
#
_cell.length_a   1.000
_cell.length_b   1.000
_cell.length_c   1.000
_cell.angle_alpha   90.00
_cell.angle_beta   90.00
_cell.angle_gamma   90.00
#
_symmetry.space_group_name_H-M   'P 1'
#
loop_
_entity.id
_entity.type
_entity.pdbx_description
1 polymer ?
#
loop_
_entity_poly.entity_id
_entity_poly.type
_entity_poly.pdbx_seq_one_letter_code
_entity_poly.pdbx_strand_id
1 'polypeptide(L)' 'MKTKKTKKGVKLGIGIILGTVVGYLTSNMALWFVLGIAIGAALEYGTQKKTK' A
#
# COMPACT_ATOMS: atom_id res chain seq x y z
N MET A 1 19.80 -21.85 5.01
CA MET A 1 19.33 -20.46 4.82
C MET A 1 17.80 -20.43 4.97
N LYS A 2 17.26 -20.00 6.13
CA LYS A 2 15.79 -19.93 6.32
C LYS A 2 15.29 -18.66 5.62
N THR A 3 14.78 -18.80 4.41
CA THR A 3 14.15 -17.70 3.65
C THR A 3 12.86 -17.29 4.38
N LYS A 4 12.97 -16.37 5.34
CA LYS A 4 11.82 -15.62 5.85
C LYS A 4 11.32 -14.80 4.66
N LYS A 5 10.38 -15.34 3.87
CA LYS A 5 9.69 -14.59 2.82
C LYS A 5 9.07 -13.38 3.49
N THR A 6 9.73 -12.24 3.37
CA THR A 6 9.31 -10.98 3.96
C THR A 6 7.99 -10.61 3.31
N LYS A 7 6.89 -10.82 4.05
CA LYS A 7 5.51 -10.52 3.61
C LYS A 7 5.28 -9.02 3.38
N LYS A 8 6.31 -8.18 3.52
CA LYS A 8 6.26 -6.73 3.26
C LYS A 8 6.02 -6.45 1.77
N GLY A 9 6.69 -7.16 0.86
CA GLY A 9 6.51 -6.95 -0.59
C GLY A 9 5.10 -7.33 -1.08
N VAL A 10 4.51 -8.37 -0.47
CA VAL A 10 3.14 -8.80 -0.79
C VAL A 10 2.11 -7.76 -0.32
N LYS A 11 2.28 -7.18 0.87
CA LYS A 11 1.41 -6.10 1.37
C LYS A 11 1.51 -4.83 0.51
N LEU A 12 2.70 -4.49 0.06
CA LEU A 12 2.93 -3.35 -0.84
C LEU A 12 2.22 -3.59 -2.19
N GLY A 13 2.39 -4.78 -2.77
CA GLY A 13 1.75 -5.15 -4.03
C GLY A 13 0.22 -5.13 -3.95
N ILE A 14 -0.36 -5.64 -2.86
CA ILE A 14 -1.82 -5.59 -2.61
C ILE A 14 -2.30 -4.13 -2.47
N GLY A 15 -1.55 -3.27 -1.79
CA GLY A 15 -1.88 -1.85 -1.65
C GLY A 15 -1.88 -1.11 -2.99
N ILE A 16 -0.90 -1.39 -3.86
CA ILE A 16 -0.83 -0.83 -5.20
C ILE A 16 -2.04 -1.29 -6.03
N ILE A 17 -2.31 -2.60 -6.07
CA ILE A 17 -3.43 -3.15 -6.86
C ILE A 17 -4.78 -2.59 -6.37
N LEU A 18 -5.01 -2.53 -5.06
CA LEU A 18 -6.24 -1.97 -4.49
C LEU A 18 -6.36 -0.46 -4.79
N GLY A 19 -5.30 0.31 -4.62
CA GLY A 19 -5.26 1.71 -5.03
C GLY A 19 -5.60 1.86 -6.52
N THR A 20 -5.03 0.97 -7.35
CA THR A 20 -5.21 0.96 -8.80
C THR A 20 -6.63 0.58 -9.25
N VAL A 21 -7.35 -0.20 -8.46
CA VAL A 21 -8.74 -0.55 -8.76
C VAL A 21 -9.67 0.57 -8.31
N VAL A 22 -9.44 1.16 -7.14
CA VAL A 22 -10.35 2.15 -6.54
C VAL A 22 -10.41 3.46 -7.34
N GLY A 23 -9.29 4.05 -7.75
CA GLY A 23 -9.40 5.31 -8.53
C GLY A 23 -9.71 5.11 -10.01
N TYR A 24 -9.57 3.90 -10.56
CA TYR A 24 -10.15 3.56 -11.86
C TYR A 24 -11.68 3.57 -11.76
N LEU A 25 -12.22 2.87 -10.76
CA LEU A 25 -13.66 2.84 -10.46
C LEU A 25 -14.24 4.24 -10.19
N THR A 26 -13.45 5.14 -9.62
CA THR A 26 -13.94 6.48 -9.26
C THR A 26 -13.89 7.46 -10.46
N SER A 27 -13.21 7.11 -11.57
CA SER A 27 -12.98 7.99 -12.74
C SER A 27 -12.49 9.40 -12.38
N ASN A 28 -11.89 9.54 -11.21
CA ASN A 28 -11.52 10.81 -10.62
C ASN A 28 -10.04 10.75 -10.24
N MET A 29 -9.21 11.29 -11.13
CA MET A 29 -7.75 11.26 -11.02
C MET A 29 -7.27 11.93 -9.73
N ALA A 30 -8.00 12.94 -9.22
CA ALA A 30 -7.67 13.58 -7.94
C ALA A 30 -7.79 12.60 -6.76
N LEU A 31 -8.85 11.79 -6.74
CA LEU A 31 -9.06 10.76 -5.72
C LEU A 31 -8.03 9.63 -5.83
N TRP A 32 -7.60 9.26 -7.04
CA TRP A 32 -6.51 8.30 -7.22
C TRP A 32 -5.20 8.74 -6.58
N PHE A 33 -4.78 9.99 -6.82
CA PHE A 33 -3.54 10.52 -6.27
C PHE A 33 -3.59 10.62 -4.75
N VAL A 34 -4.69 11.19 -4.21
CA VAL A 34 -4.87 11.33 -2.77
C VAL A 34 -4.91 9.96 -2.08
N LEU A 35 -5.62 8.99 -2.66
CA LEU A 35 -5.73 7.65 -2.11
C LEU A 35 -4.43 6.85 -2.24
N GLY A 36 -3.71 6.99 -3.35
CA GLY A 36 -2.40 6.38 -3.55
C GLY A 36 -1.37 6.88 -2.53
N ILE A 37 -1.33 8.20 -2.29
CA ILE A 37 -0.46 8.81 -1.27
C ILE A 37 -0.89 8.39 0.15
N ALA A 38 -2.19 8.41 0.45
CA ALA A 38 -2.69 8.02 1.76
C ALA A 38 -2.39 6.55 2.09
N ILE A 39 -2.59 5.64 1.13
CA ILE A 39 -2.27 4.21 1.28
C ILE A 39 -0.75 4.03 1.37
N GLY A 40 0.04 4.71 0.54
CA GLY A 40 1.50 4.68 0.58
C GLY A 40 2.05 5.11 1.94
N ALA A 41 1.60 6.26 2.44
CA ALA A 41 1.94 6.77 3.77
C ALA A 41 1.47 5.83 4.88
N ALA A 42 0.24 5.31 4.81
CA ALA A 42 -0.27 4.36 5.81
C ALA A 42 0.53 3.05 5.83
N LEU A 43 1.03 2.58 4.69
CA LEU A 43 1.87 1.38 4.61
C LEU A 43 3.27 1.63 5.16
N GLU A 44 3.85 2.79 4.88
CA GLU A 44 5.18 3.20 5.35
C GLU A 44 5.17 3.50 6.85
N TYR A 45 4.27 4.37 7.30
CA TYR A 45 4.14 4.76 8.71
C TYR A 45 3.42 3.68 9.56
N GLY A 46 2.44 2.96 9.00
CA GLY A 46 1.76 1.86 9.71
C GLY A 46 2.62 0.60 9.89
N THR A 47 3.67 0.43 9.08
CA THR A 47 4.67 -0.64 9.25
C THR A 47 5.65 -0.38 10.41
N GLN A 48 5.68 0.84 10.97
CA GLN A 48 6.53 1.18 12.12
C GLN A 48 6.10 0.51 13.44
N LYS A 49 5.10 -0.39 13.42
CA LYS A 49 4.72 -1.20 14.59
C LYS A 49 5.49 -2.52 14.64
N LYS A 50 6.75 -2.46 15.09
CA LYS A 50 7.43 -3.38 16.05
C LYS A 50 8.96 -3.31 15.90
N THR A 51 9.56 -2.38 16.64
CA THR A 51 10.86 -2.63 17.30
C THR A 51 10.92 -1.85 18.61
N LYS A 52 10.10 -2.24 19.58
CA LYS A 52 10.42 -2.12 21.01
C LYS A 52 9.70 -3.21 21.77
#